data_AF-A0A838S807-F1
#
_entry.id   AF-A0A838S807-F1
#
_cell.length_a   1.000
_cell.length_b   1.000
_cell.length_c   1.000
_cell.angle_alpha   90.00
_cell.angle_beta   90.00
_cell.angle_gamma   90.00
#
_symmetry.space_group_name_H-M   'P 1'
#
loop_
_entity.id
_entity.type
_entity.pdbx_description
1 polymer ?
#
loop_
_entity_poly.entity_id
_entity_poly.type
_entity_poly.pdbx_seq_one_letter_code
_entity_poly.pdbx_strand_id
1 'polypeptide(L)'
;MSIFPSSKSKPTKDQSKGFSILTTQVVGIVLATLGILGLLSMATFSPADPILFVDHPSSNSVPENAVGPIGATLAFSLLTVVGGGAYVVPLLLVMLGLSVLWGEKIRMTSGSLLGSLIGVLSVSALLHLQFSAGPQISGMDVLGVGQGGVVGQWVAVGLGSYLAVTGATIMLGALLLIAFLLLVPVSIGQVARTTLNLGVRLKSSMVESVKERDWWASDAQPKMNKSIRINRQLAARGGIGTMVLETVEPKSKLSKMKKDDLPATIEIAPTLPLIEEVDDTFISRRQISKSYQMPSPADLLDTHAVRAAHQTDSVLKSQSEVLVNTLASFGIEGGVTDVHPGPVITMYEFAPGPGIKVARIVNLADDLAMALKALKVRV
;
A
#
# COMPACT_ATOMS: atom_id res chain seq x y z
N MET A 1 -78.87 -10.61 19.84
CA MET A 1 -77.88 -9.68 20.42
C MET A 1 -76.72 -10.52 20.92
N SER A 2 -75.50 -10.50 20.39
CA SER A 2 -74.78 -9.66 19.41
C SER A 2 -73.76 -10.58 18.69
N ILE A 3 -73.68 -10.67 17.37
CA ILE A 3 -72.98 -9.76 16.43
C ILE A 3 -71.59 -9.31 16.91
N PHE A 4 -70.55 -10.04 16.50
CA PHE A 4 -69.20 -9.53 16.24
C PHE A 4 -68.50 -10.43 15.21
N PRO A 5 -68.12 -9.93 14.01
CA PRO A 5 -67.31 -10.68 13.06
C PRO A 5 -65.81 -10.47 13.33
N SER A 6 -65.07 -11.56 13.55
CA SER A 6 -63.61 -11.53 13.68
C SER A 6 -62.93 -11.30 12.32
N SER A 7 -62.71 -10.03 11.98
CA SER A 7 -61.95 -9.66 10.77
C SER A 7 -60.45 -9.85 10.98
N LYS A 8 -59.92 -11.04 10.63
CA LYS A 8 -58.48 -11.20 10.39
C LYS A 8 -58.14 -10.60 9.04
N SER A 9 -57.76 -9.32 9.02
CA SER A 9 -57.24 -8.64 7.83
C SER A 9 -55.95 -9.33 7.35
N LYS A 10 -56.01 -9.98 6.19
CA LYS A 10 -54.79 -10.37 5.46
C LYS A 10 -54.05 -9.08 5.07
N PRO A 11 -52.72 -9.00 5.24
CA PRO A 11 -51.96 -7.82 4.82
C PRO A 11 -52.17 -7.59 3.32
N THR A 12 -52.47 -6.34 2.98
CA THR A 12 -52.73 -5.95 1.59
C THR A 12 -51.45 -6.05 0.77
N LYS A 13 -51.61 -6.34 -0.53
CA LYS A 13 -50.54 -6.65 -1.51
C LYS A 13 -49.48 -5.54 -1.69
N ASP A 14 -49.71 -4.38 -1.07
CA ASP A 14 -48.84 -3.21 -1.09
C ASP A 14 -47.84 -3.20 0.08
N GLN A 15 -48.27 -3.62 1.28
CA GLN A 15 -47.38 -3.74 2.44
C GLN A 15 -46.27 -4.79 2.20
N SER A 16 -46.60 -5.89 1.50
CA SER A 16 -45.62 -6.88 1.09
C SER A 16 -44.58 -6.35 0.09
N LYS A 17 -44.93 -5.38 -0.75
CA LYS A 17 -43.98 -4.76 -1.69
C LYS A 17 -43.00 -3.85 -0.95
N GLY A 18 -43.51 -2.98 -0.07
CA GLY A 18 -42.66 -2.10 0.76
C GLY A 18 -41.63 -2.89 1.56
N PHE A 19 -42.07 -3.98 2.22
CA PHE A 19 -41.16 -4.86 2.97
C PHE A 19 -40.08 -5.49 2.07
N SER A 20 -40.43 -5.99 0.87
CA SER A 20 -39.46 -6.59 -0.06
C SER A 20 -38.39 -5.62 -0.55
N ILE A 21 -38.75 -4.34 -0.75
CA ILE A 21 -37.81 -3.29 -1.16
C ILE A 21 -36.86 -2.98 -0.01
N LEU A 22 -37.38 -2.82 1.22
CA LEU A 22 -36.57 -2.60 2.42
C LEU A 22 -35.59 -3.75 2.68
N THR A 23 -36.01 -5.02 2.57
CA THR A 23 -35.09 -6.16 2.73
C THR A 23 -34.00 -6.17 1.67
N THR A 24 -34.32 -5.79 0.43
CA THR A 24 -33.33 -5.68 -0.66
C THR A 24 -32.32 -4.57 -0.38
N GLN A 25 -32.78 -3.40 0.05
CA GLN A 25 -31.90 -2.28 0.42
C GLN A 25 -31.00 -2.61 1.62
N VAL A 26 -31.53 -3.27 2.66
CA VAL A 26 -30.72 -3.72 3.80
C VAL A 26 -29.63 -4.69 3.36
N VAL A 27 -29.95 -5.67 2.50
CA VAL A 27 -28.96 -6.59 1.94
C VAL A 27 -27.89 -5.85 1.12
N GLY A 28 -28.28 -4.86 0.30
CA GLY A 28 -27.34 -4.02 -0.45
C GLY A 28 -26.38 -3.23 0.45
N ILE A 29 -26.90 -2.60 1.52
CA ILE A 29 -26.08 -1.90 2.52
C ILE A 29 -25.10 -2.86 3.20
N VAL A 30 -25.58 -4.02 3.66
CA VAL A 30 -24.73 -5.01 4.36
C VAL A 30 -23.62 -5.54 3.46
N LEU A 31 -23.90 -5.81 2.18
CA LEU A 31 -22.88 -6.26 1.22
C LEU A 31 -21.85 -5.16 0.92
N ALA A 32 -22.30 -3.92 0.75
CA ALA A 32 -21.41 -2.79 0.53
C ALA A 32 -20.53 -2.50 1.76
N THR A 33 -21.07 -2.55 2.98
CA THR A 33 -20.29 -2.34 4.20
C THR A 33 -19.30 -3.48 4.45
N LEU A 34 -19.68 -4.74 4.24
CA LEU A 34 -18.75 -5.88 4.31
C LEU A 34 -17.62 -5.76 3.27
N GLY A 35 -17.93 -5.32 2.05
CA GLY A 35 -16.92 -5.04 1.04
C GLY A 35 -15.97 -3.90 1.41
N ILE A 36 -16.49 -2.78 1.94
CA ILE A 36 -15.68 -1.65 2.41
C ILE A 36 -14.79 -2.07 3.58
N LEU A 37 -15.32 -2.82 4.56
CA LEU A 37 -14.55 -3.34 5.69
C LEU A 37 -13.46 -4.31 5.22
N GLY A 38 -13.75 -5.19 4.26
CA GLY A 38 -12.75 -6.08 3.66
C GLY A 38 -11.63 -5.32 2.94
N LEU A 39 -11.97 -4.31 2.14
CA LEU A 39 -10.97 -3.45 1.48
C LEU A 39 -10.11 -2.69 2.51
N LEU A 40 -10.72 -2.14 3.55
CA LEU A 40 -10.01 -1.40 4.60
C LEU A 40 -9.10 -2.31 5.43
N SER A 41 -9.60 -3.48 5.81
CA SER A 41 -8.86 -4.55 6.50
C SER A 41 -7.59 -4.92 5.73
N MET A 42 -7.68 -5.10 4.41
CA MET A 42 -6.52 -5.44 3.58
C MET A 42 -5.59 -4.25 3.32
N ALA A 43 -6.14 -3.05 3.07
CA ALA A 43 -5.35 -1.85 2.78
C ALA A 43 -4.59 -1.31 4.01
N THR A 44 -5.07 -1.59 5.22
CA THR A 44 -4.43 -1.24 6.51
C THR A 44 -3.79 -2.45 7.19
N PHE A 45 -3.47 -3.51 6.45
CA PHE A 45 -2.83 -4.70 6.99
C PHE A 45 -1.36 -4.44 7.38
N SER A 46 -1.05 -4.67 8.66
CA SER A 46 0.33 -4.71 9.16
C SER A 46 0.70 -6.15 9.54
N PRO A 47 1.84 -6.70 9.07
CA PRO A 47 2.30 -8.04 9.50
C PRO A 47 2.59 -8.16 11.00
N ALA A 48 2.65 -7.05 11.73
CA ALA A 48 2.80 -7.01 13.19
C ALA A 48 1.46 -7.03 13.95
N ASP A 49 0.31 -6.94 13.25
CA ASP A 49 -1.01 -6.93 13.87
C ASP A 49 -1.31 -8.26 14.61
N PRO A 50 -1.93 -8.22 15.80
CA PRO A 50 -2.34 -9.42 16.52
C PRO A 50 -3.40 -10.23 15.75
N ILE A 51 -3.03 -11.46 15.38
CA ILE A 51 -3.91 -12.41 14.71
C ILE A 51 -4.76 -13.15 15.75
N LEU A 52 -6.10 -13.05 15.66
CA LEU A 52 -7.03 -13.87 16.45
C LEU A 52 -6.67 -15.36 16.36
N PHE A 53 -6.77 -16.05 17.50
CA PHE A 53 -6.46 -17.48 17.67
C PHE A 53 -4.98 -17.85 17.50
N VAL A 54 -4.07 -16.87 17.43
CA VAL A 54 -2.62 -17.05 17.48
C VAL A 54 -2.05 -16.23 18.64
N ASP A 55 -1.28 -16.86 19.52
CA ASP A 55 -0.62 -16.16 20.62
C ASP A 55 0.51 -15.28 20.08
N HIS A 56 0.26 -13.97 19.98
CA HIS A 56 1.27 -12.97 19.62
C HIS A 56 1.98 -12.45 20.88
N PRO A 57 3.32 -12.31 20.88
CA PRO A 57 4.07 -11.76 22.02
C PRO A 57 3.73 -10.28 22.32
N SER A 58 3.05 -9.61 21.39
CA SER A 58 2.53 -8.25 21.48
C SER A 58 1.01 -8.19 21.69
N SER A 59 0.35 -9.23 22.24
CA SER A 59 -1.12 -9.31 22.35
C SER A 59 -1.83 -8.12 23.03
N ASN A 60 -1.10 -7.30 23.80
CA ASN A 60 -1.59 -6.09 24.44
C ASN A 60 -1.41 -4.79 23.63
N SER A 61 -0.80 -4.83 22.43
CA SER A 61 -0.75 -3.66 21.54
C SER A 61 -2.04 -3.51 20.75
N VAL A 62 -2.56 -2.28 20.65
CA VAL A 62 -3.68 -1.95 19.76
C VAL A 62 -3.27 -2.25 18.32
N PRO A 63 -4.07 -3.01 17.53
CA PRO A 63 -3.76 -3.27 16.13
C PRO A 63 -3.70 -1.97 15.32
N GLU A 64 -2.76 -1.91 14.38
CA GLU A 64 -2.67 -0.84 13.37
C GLU A 64 -3.82 -0.98 12.34
N ASN A 65 -4.34 -2.20 12.15
CA ASN A 65 -5.49 -2.45 11.29
C ASN A 65 -6.71 -1.63 11.69
N ALA A 66 -7.23 -0.81 10.77
CA ALA A 66 -8.37 0.08 11.04
C ALA A 66 -9.70 -0.65 11.30
N VAL A 67 -9.79 -1.95 11.00
CA VAL A 67 -10.94 -2.82 11.31
C VAL A 67 -10.71 -3.64 12.60
N GLY A 68 -9.53 -3.53 13.21
CA GLY A 68 -9.15 -4.24 14.43
C GLY A 68 -8.73 -5.70 14.19
N PRO A 69 -8.70 -6.55 15.24
CA PRO A 69 -8.12 -7.91 15.15
C PRO A 69 -8.83 -8.83 14.14
N ILE A 70 -10.15 -8.65 13.97
CA ILE A 70 -10.93 -9.38 12.94
C ILE A 70 -10.49 -8.96 11.54
N GLY A 71 -10.19 -7.67 11.35
CA GLY A 71 -9.65 -7.15 10.10
C GLY A 71 -8.25 -7.68 9.81
N ALA A 72 -7.38 -7.70 10.82
CA ALA A 72 -6.02 -8.24 10.71
C ALA A 72 -6.04 -9.72 10.28
N THR A 73 -6.89 -10.57 10.88
CA THR A 73 -6.96 -12.00 10.52
C THR A 73 -7.54 -12.25 9.14
N LEU A 74 -8.57 -11.49 8.76
CA LEU A 74 -9.18 -11.57 7.44
C LEU A 74 -8.16 -11.17 6.36
N ALA A 75 -7.42 -10.08 6.57
CA ALA A 75 -6.37 -9.65 5.67
C ALA A 75 -5.22 -10.67 5.61
N PHE A 76 -4.68 -11.10 6.75
CA PHE A 76 -3.61 -12.10 6.84
C PHE A 76 -3.96 -13.37 6.06
N SER A 77 -5.14 -13.95 6.33
CA SER A 77 -5.58 -15.20 5.69
C SER A 77 -5.81 -15.04 4.18
N LEU A 78 -6.49 -13.99 3.74
CA LEU A 78 -6.75 -13.74 2.32
C LEU A 78 -5.48 -13.39 1.53
N LEU A 79 -4.61 -12.52 2.08
CA LEU A 79 -3.35 -12.13 1.44
C LEU A 79 -2.36 -13.30 1.40
N THR A 80 -2.30 -14.14 2.44
CA THR A 80 -1.43 -15.33 2.41
C THR A 80 -1.88 -16.33 1.35
N VAL A 81 -3.18 -16.63 1.28
CA VAL A 81 -3.71 -17.65 0.36
C VAL A 81 -3.76 -17.14 -1.09
N VAL A 82 -4.24 -15.92 -1.33
CA VAL A 82 -4.60 -15.40 -2.68
C VAL A 82 -3.71 -14.23 -3.13
N GLY A 83 -2.95 -13.63 -2.21
CA GLY A 83 -2.16 -12.43 -2.49
C GLY A 83 -3.01 -11.23 -2.85
N GLY A 84 -2.46 -10.33 -3.67
CA GLY A 84 -3.17 -9.16 -4.17
C GLY A 84 -4.43 -9.49 -5.01
N GLY A 85 -4.59 -10.73 -5.46
CA GLY A 85 -5.83 -11.19 -6.09
C GLY A 85 -7.04 -11.16 -5.12
N ALA A 86 -6.82 -11.21 -3.81
CA ALA A 86 -7.89 -11.12 -2.83
C ALA A 86 -8.65 -9.80 -2.87
N TYR A 87 -8.02 -8.67 -3.26
CA TYR A 87 -8.67 -7.35 -3.33
C TYR A 87 -9.86 -7.31 -4.31
N VAL A 88 -9.91 -8.23 -5.27
CA VAL A 88 -11.05 -8.41 -6.17
C VAL A 88 -12.31 -8.78 -5.38
N VAL A 89 -12.22 -9.68 -4.40
CA VAL A 89 -13.40 -10.19 -3.66
C VAL A 89 -14.19 -9.09 -2.95
N PRO A 90 -13.60 -8.26 -2.06
CA PRO A 90 -14.35 -7.21 -1.39
C PRO A 90 -14.74 -6.07 -2.36
N LEU A 91 -13.97 -5.80 -3.41
CA LEU A 91 -14.38 -4.88 -4.48
C LEU A 91 -15.67 -5.35 -5.18
N LEU A 92 -15.79 -6.65 -5.48
CA LEU A 92 -17.02 -7.21 -6.05
C LEU A 92 -18.19 -7.16 -5.07
N LEU A 93 -17.96 -7.33 -3.76
CA LEU A 93 -19.00 -7.14 -2.74
C LEU A 93 -19.51 -5.69 -2.69
N VAL A 94 -18.61 -4.69 -2.80
CA VAL A 94 -19.00 -3.27 -2.90
C VAL A 94 -19.82 -3.03 -4.17
N MET A 95 -19.36 -3.48 -5.35
CA MET A 95 -20.09 -3.30 -6.60
C MET A 95 -21.47 -3.96 -6.57
N LEU A 96 -21.56 -5.19 -6.04
CA LEU A 96 -22.82 -5.93 -5.94
C LEU A 96 -23.77 -5.26 -4.94
N GLY A 97 -23.28 -4.81 -3.78
CA GLY A 97 -24.07 -4.04 -2.82
C GLY A 97 -24.63 -2.75 -3.42
N LEU A 98 -23.81 -2.00 -4.15
CA LEU A 98 -24.23 -0.77 -4.85
C LEU A 98 -25.27 -1.03 -5.95
N SER A 99 -25.08 -2.03 -6.81
CA SER A 99 -26.08 -2.38 -7.84
C SER A 99 -27.41 -2.87 -7.23
N VAL A 100 -27.38 -3.56 -6.07
CA VAL A 100 -28.60 -3.88 -5.31
C VAL A 100 -29.31 -2.61 -4.81
N LEU A 101 -28.55 -1.60 -4.36
CA LEU A 101 -29.09 -0.33 -3.88
C LEU A 101 -29.69 0.55 -4.98
N TRP A 102 -29.09 0.55 -6.18
CA TRP A 102 -29.67 1.22 -7.36
C TRP A 102 -30.90 0.51 -7.94
N GLY A 103 -31.30 -0.64 -7.37
CA GLY A 103 -32.47 -1.39 -7.85
C GLY A 103 -32.24 -2.07 -9.20
N GLU A 104 -30.97 -2.22 -9.61
CA GLU A 104 -30.65 -3.03 -10.78
C GLU A 104 -31.00 -4.49 -10.49
N LYS A 105 -31.68 -5.14 -11.44
CA LYS A 105 -32.00 -6.57 -11.33
C LYS A 105 -30.75 -7.39 -11.63
N ILE A 106 -29.82 -7.45 -10.68
CA ILE A 106 -28.63 -8.30 -10.76
C ILE A 106 -29.09 -9.74 -10.92
N ARG A 107 -29.04 -10.24 -12.15
CA ARG A 107 -29.14 -11.68 -12.41
C ARG A 107 -27.79 -12.28 -12.08
N MET A 108 -27.60 -12.66 -10.81
CA MET A 108 -26.49 -13.53 -10.43
C MET A 108 -26.65 -14.84 -11.22
N THR A 109 -25.93 -14.90 -12.32
CA THR A 109 -25.92 -16.04 -13.22
C THR A 109 -24.75 -16.91 -12.77
N SER A 110 -24.83 -18.24 -12.83
CA SER A 110 -23.71 -19.09 -12.39
C SER A 110 -22.38 -18.75 -13.08
N GLY A 111 -22.44 -18.19 -14.30
CA GLY A 111 -21.31 -17.62 -15.02
C GLY A 111 -20.63 -16.45 -14.31
N SER A 112 -21.33 -15.56 -13.59
CA SER A 112 -20.70 -14.43 -12.89
C SER A 112 -19.89 -14.88 -11.66
N LEU A 113 -20.34 -15.94 -10.97
CA LEU A 113 -19.56 -16.56 -9.90
C LEU A 113 -18.29 -17.23 -10.47
N LEU A 114 -18.42 -17.99 -11.56
CA LEU A 114 -17.28 -18.59 -12.25
C LEU A 114 -16.31 -17.53 -12.78
N GLY A 115 -16.83 -16.43 -13.34
CA GLY A 115 -16.06 -15.26 -13.77
C GLY A 115 -15.29 -14.63 -12.61
N SER A 116 -15.93 -14.42 -11.46
CA SER A 116 -15.25 -13.89 -10.27
C SER A 116 -14.10 -14.80 -9.80
N LEU A 117 -14.30 -16.12 -9.79
CA LEU A 117 -13.27 -17.09 -9.41
C LEU A 117 -12.10 -17.09 -10.39
N ILE A 118 -12.37 -17.17 -11.70
CA ILE A 118 -11.32 -17.10 -12.74
C ILE A 118 -10.58 -15.76 -12.66
N GLY A 119 -11.29 -14.66 -12.38
CA GLY A 119 -10.72 -13.33 -12.22
C GLY A 119 -9.74 -13.26 -11.05
N VAL A 120 -10.16 -13.71 -9.86
CA VAL A 120 -9.30 -13.78 -8.66
C VAL A 120 -8.05 -14.62 -8.93
N LEU A 121 -8.20 -15.81 -9.51
CA LEU A 121 -7.08 -16.70 -9.86
C LEU A 121 -6.14 -16.06 -10.89
N SER A 122 -6.69 -15.38 -11.91
CA SER A 122 -5.90 -14.75 -12.97
C SER A 122 -5.12 -13.53 -12.46
N VAL A 123 -5.74 -12.67 -11.64
CA VAL A 123 -5.04 -11.53 -11.00
C VAL A 123 -3.96 -12.04 -10.06
N SER A 124 -4.29 -13.02 -9.20
CA SER A 124 -3.36 -13.66 -8.27
C SER A 124 -2.12 -14.22 -8.99
N ALA A 125 -2.30 -15.00 -10.04
CA ALA A 125 -1.19 -15.56 -10.82
C ALA A 125 -0.39 -14.51 -11.62
N LEU A 126 -1.05 -13.50 -12.19
CA LEU A 126 -0.39 -12.39 -12.88
C LEU A 126 0.49 -11.57 -11.92
N LEU A 127 0.00 -11.27 -10.72
CA LEU A 127 0.78 -10.56 -9.71
C LEU A 127 2.01 -11.37 -9.28
N HIS A 128 1.88 -12.68 -9.11
CA HIS A 128 3.04 -13.54 -8.86
C HIS A 128 4.05 -13.49 -10.01
N LEU A 129 3.64 -13.70 -11.26
CA LEU A 129 4.56 -13.71 -12.41
C LEU A 129 5.27 -12.37 -12.62
N GLN A 130 4.54 -11.25 -12.54
CA GLN A 130 5.08 -9.93 -12.88
C GLN A 130 5.92 -9.32 -11.75
N PHE A 131 5.64 -9.67 -10.49
CA PHE A 131 6.31 -9.07 -9.33
C PHE A 131 7.18 -10.03 -8.50
N SER A 132 7.39 -11.28 -8.94
CA SER A 132 8.42 -12.16 -8.34
C SER A 132 9.86 -11.64 -8.50
N ALA A 133 10.09 -10.61 -9.33
CA ALA A 133 11.42 -10.01 -9.54
C ALA A 133 11.42 -8.46 -9.46
N GLY A 134 10.33 -7.85 -8.98
CA GLY A 134 10.13 -6.39 -8.99
C GLY A 134 9.92 -5.77 -7.60
N PRO A 135 9.68 -4.45 -7.52
CA PRO A 135 9.36 -3.78 -6.26
C PRO A 135 8.16 -4.44 -5.57
N GLN A 136 8.37 -4.89 -4.33
CA GLN A 136 7.38 -5.62 -3.56
C GLN A 136 6.30 -4.69 -3.00
N ILE A 137 5.03 -5.10 -3.04
CA ILE A 137 3.97 -4.44 -2.27
C ILE A 137 4.29 -4.63 -0.78
N SER A 138 4.43 -3.51 -0.07
CA SER A 138 4.80 -3.47 1.35
C SER A 138 3.96 -4.43 2.21
N GLY A 139 4.63 -5.16 3.10
CA GLY A 139 4.00 -6.10 4.04
C GLY A 139 3.79 -7.52 3.51
N MET A 140 3.59 -7.74 2.20
CA MET A 140 3.36 -9.11 1.69
C MET A 140 4.63 -9.97 1.63
N ASP A 141 5.81 -9.39 1.41
CA ASP A 141 7.07 -10.17 1.40
C ASP A 141 7.39 -10.79 2.77
N VAL A 142 6.94 -10.14 3.86
CA VAL A 142 7.08 -10.63 5.24
C VAL A 142 6.33 -11.96 5.46
N LEU A 143 5.30 -12.24 4.64
CA LEU A 143 4.54 -13.50 4.69
C LEU A 143 5.26 -14.67 3.99
N GLY A 144 6.40 -14.42 3.32
CA GLY A 144 7.16 -15.44 2.58
C GLY A 144 6.46 -15.97 1.32
N VAL A 145 5.26 -15.47 1.02
CA VAL A 145 4.49 -15.75 -0.18
C VAL A 145 4.46 -14.49 -1.05
N GLY A 146 5.03 -14.58 -2.26
CA GLY A 146 5.10 -13.44 -3.20
C GLY A 146 3.71 -12.92 -3.57
N GLN A 147 3.62 -11.79 -4.29
CA GLN A 147 2.39 -10.98 -4.41
C GLN A 147 1.09 -11.68 -4.89
N GLY A 148 1.15 -12.90 -5.42
CA GLY A 148 -0.01 -13.74 -5.71
C GLY A 148 -0.44 -14.72 -4.59
N GLY A 149 0.19 -14.70 -3.42
CA GLY A 149 -0.04 -15.68 -2.37
C GLY A 149 0.30 -17.11 -2.81
N VAL A 150 -0.10 -18.09 -2.00
CA VAL A 150 0.08 -19.52 -2.31
C VAL A 150 -0.61 -19.89 -3.63
N VAL A 151 -1.85 -19.46 -3.84
CA VAL A 151 -2.66 -19.84 -5.01
C VAL A 151 -2.06 -19.29 -6.31
N GLY A 152 -1.66 -18.02 -6.32
CA GLY A 152 -1.04 -17.40 -7.49
C GLY A 152 0.31 -18.02 -7.83
N GLN A 153 1.11 -18.39 -6.80
CA GLN A 153 2.36 -19.13 -6.98
C GLN A 153 2.11 -20.52 -7.60
N TRP A 154 1.14 -21.28 -7.10
CA TRP A 154 0.82 -22.61 -7.64
C TRP A 154 0.37 -22.54 -9.11
N VAL A 155 -0.50 -21.59 -9.46
CA VAL A 155 -0.94 -21.37 -10.84
C VAL A 155 0.21 -20.90 -11.73
N ALA A 156 1.06 -19.98 -11.25
CA ALA A 156 2.20 -19.45 -11.99
C ALA A 156 3.27 -20.53 -12.27
N VAL A 157 3.64 -21.32 -11.26
CA VAL A 157 4.59 -22.45 -11.41
C VAL A 157 4.01 -23.53 -12.33
N GLY A 158 2.72 -23.84 -12.17
CA GLY A 158 2.00 -24.80 -13.01
C GLY A 158 1.85 -24.37 -14.47
N LEU A 159 1.77 -23.07 -14.76
CA LEU A 159 1.87 -22.55 -16.13
C LEU A 159 3.32 -22.54 -16.63
N GLY A 160 4.27 -22.17 -15.76
CA GLY A 160 5.70 -22.07 -16.08
C GLY A 160 6.36 -23.39 -16.49
N SER A 161 5.79 -24.54 -16.10
CA SER A 161 6.25 -25.86 -16.55
C SER A 161 5.85 -26.22 -18.00
N TYR A 162 4.88 -25.51 -18.58
CA TYR A 162 4.39 -25.75 -19.95
C TYR A 162 4.57 -24.54 -20.89
N LEU A 163 4.65 -23.33 -20.34
CA LEU A 163 4.73 -22.07 -21.09
C LEU A 163 5.87 -21.20 -20.57
N ALA A 164 6.59 -20.55 -21.49
CA ALA A 164 7.45 -19.42 -21.13
C ALA A 164 6.63 -18.28 -20.49
N VAL A 165 7.25 -17.44 -19.67
CA VAL A 165 6.61 -16.34 -18.92
C VAL A 165 5.72 -15.45 -19.82
N THR A 166 6.17 -15.14 -21.03
CA THR A 166 5.39 -14.38 -22.02
C THR A 166 4.12 -15.10 -22.47
N GLY A 167 4.17 -16.42 -22.66
CA GLY A 167 2.99 -17.22 -22.99
C GLY A 167 2.02 -17.33 -21.81
N ALA A 168 2.54 -17.54 -20.61
CA ALA A 168 1.75 -17.60 -19.37
C ALA A 168 1.01 -16.29 -19.09
N THR A 169 1.68 -15.14 -19.23
CA THR A 169 1.08 -13.81 -19.03
C THR A 169 0.00 -13.50 -20.08
N ILE A 170 0.21 -13.84 -21.36
CA ILE A 170 -0.82 -13.69 -22.41
C ILE A 170 -2.04 -14.58 -22.09
N MET A 171 -1.83 -15.83 -21.69
CA MET A 171 -2.92 -16.77 -21.38
C MET A 171 -3.73 -16.33 -20.15
N LEU A 172 -3.07 -15.87 -19.08
CA LEU A 172 -3.74 -15.32 -17.90
C LEU A 172 -4.44 -14.00 -18.20
N GLY A 173 -3.89 -13.16 -19.08
CA GLY A 173 -4.56 -11.95 -19.58
C GLY A 173 -5.85 -12.28 -20.34
N ALA A 174 -5.84 -13.32 -21.19
CA ALA A 174 -7.04 -13.80 -21.88
C ALA A 174 -8.08 -14.38 -20.90
N LEU A 175 -7.65 -15.16 -19.90
CA LEU A 175 -8.52 -15.66 -18.83
C LEU A 175 -9.13 -14.52 -18.00
N LEU A 176 -8.37 -13.46 -17.71
CA LEU A 176 -8.86 -12.27 -17.02
C LEU A 176 -9.92 -11.51 -17.84
N LEU A 177 -9.75 -11.42 -19.16
CA LEU A 177 -10.76 -10.83 -20.06
C LEU A 177 -12.03 -11.70 -20.10
N ILE A 178 -11.90 -13.02 -20.16
CA ILE A 178 -13.05 -13.94 -20.09
C ILE A 178 -13.77 -13.81 -18.74
N ALA A 179 -13.01 -13.73 -17.64
CA ALA A 179 -13.54 -13.48 -16.31
C ALA A 179 -14.34 -12.17 -16.24
N PHE A 180 -13.81 -11.07 -16.79
CA PHE A 180 -14.50 -9.79 -16.87
C PHE A 180 -15.79 -9.85 -17.70
N LEU A 181 -15.77 -10.52 -18.86
CA LEU A 181 -16.95 -10.73 -19.70
C LEU A 181 -18.04 -11.57 -19.02
N LEU A 182 -17.64 -12.55 -18.19
CA LEU A 182 -18.58 -13.35 -17.39
C LEU A 182 -19.11 -12.60 -16.17
N LEU A 183 -18.28 -11.73 -15.58
CA LEU A 183 -18.60 -10.94 -14.39
C LEU A 183 -19.54 -9.77 -14.70
N VAL A 184 -19.38 -9.12 -15.86
CA VAL A 184 -20.16 -7.96 -16.31
C VAL A 184 -21.28 -8.44 -17.25
N PRO A 185 -22.52 -8.67 -16.76
CA PRO A 185 -23.64 -9.12 -17.58
C PRO A 185 -24.22 -8.01 -18.49
N VAL A 186 -23.40 -7.02 -18.87
CA VAL A 186 -23.80 -5.96 -19.80
C VAL A 186 -23.60 -6.49 -21.20
N SER A 187 -24.68 -6.51 -22.00
CA SER A 187 -24.54 -6.90 -23.40
C SER A 187 -23.58 -5.95 -24.13
N ILE A 188 -22.67 -6.50 -24.95
CA ILE A 188 -21.72 -5.70 -25.73
C ILE A 188 -22.45 -4.63 -26.57
N GLY A 189 -23.66 -4.94 -27.05
CA GLY A 189 -24.54 -4.01 -27.76
C GLY A 189 -25.09 -2.85 -26.92
N GLN A 190 -25.19 -2.97 -25.58
CA GLN A 190 -25.51 -1.85 -24.70
C GLN A 190 -24.29 -0.94 -24.50
N VAL A 191 -23.12 -1.50 -24.14
CA VAL A 191 -21.88 -0.70 -23.98
C VAL A 191 -21.57 0.07 -25.25
N ALA A 192 -21.61 -0.60 -26.41
CA ALA A 192 -21.37 0.03 -27.72
C ALA A 192 -22.34 1.18 -28.04
N ARG A 193 -23.62 1.05 -27.66
CA ARG A 193 -24.60 2.14 -27.83
C ARG A 193 -24.35 3.30 -26.87
N THR A 194 -23.95 3.01 -25.63
CA THR A 194 -23.64 4.06 -24.64
C THR A 194 -22.36 4.83 -25.01
N THR A 195 -21.32 4.15 -25.49
CA THR A 195 -20.08 4.80 -25.96
C THR A 195 -20.28 5.59 -27.25
N LEU A 196 -21.06 5.08 -28.21
CA LEU A 196 -21.45 5.84 -29.40
C LEU A 196 -22.27 7.09 -29.03
N ASN A 197 -23.22 6.98 -28.10
CA ASN A 197 -24.01 8.12 -27.63
C ASN A 197 -23.17 9.15 -26.85
N LEU A 198 -22.16 8.72 -26.08
CA LEU A 198 -21.19 9.64 -25.47
C LEU A 198 -20.32 10.33 -26.53
N GLY A 199 -19.84 9.61 -27.54
CA GLY A 199 -19.04 10.17 -28.63
C GLY A 199 -19.82 11.21 -29.44
N VAL A 200 -21.10 10.97 -29.71
CA VAL A 200 -22.00 11.94 -30.36
C VAL A 200 -22.21 13.19 -29.48
N ARG A 201 -22.39 13.02 -28.16
CA ARG A 201 -22.55 14.14 -27.21
C ARG A 201 -21.27 14.98 -27.05
N LEU A 202 -20.10 14.35 -26.97
CA LEU A 202 -18.81 15.05 -26.94
C LEU A 202 -18.58 15.83 -28.24
N LYS A 203 -18.98 15.28 -29.38
CA LYS A 203 -18.93 15.98 -30.67
C LYS A 203 -19.85 17.20 -30.71
N SER A 204 -21.07 17.13 -30.16
CA SER A 204 -21.96 18.31 -30.08
C SER A 204 -21.41 19.39 -29.14
N SER A 205 -20.91 19.01 -27.95
CA SER A 205 -20.34 20.00 -27.02
C SER A 205 -19.06 20.66 -27.54
N MET A 206 -18.20 19.94 -28.28
CA MET A 206 -17.06 20.56 -28.96
C MET A 206 -17.49 21.53 -30.08
N VAL A 207 -18.55 21.21 -30.83
CA VAL A 207 -19.07 22.09 -31.89
C VAL A 207 -19.72 23.35 -31.30
N GLU A 208 -20.39 23.26 -30.15
CA GLU A 208 -20.89 24.42 -29.42
C GLU A 208 -19.75 25.28 -28.83
N SER A 209 -18.74 24.66 -28.22
CA SER A 209 -17.55 25.38 -27.70
C SER A 209 -16.70 26.07 -28.78
N VAL A 210 -16.79 25.66 -30.04
CA VAL A 210 -16.17 26.40 -31.16
C VAL A 210 -17.06 27.54 -31.61
N LYS A 211 -18.38 27.35 -31.67
CA LYS A 211 -19.34 28.39 -32.09
C LYS A 211 -19.46 29.55 -31.10
N GLU A 212 -19.21 29.30 -29.81
CA GLU A 212 -19.05 30.37 -28.81
C GLU A 212 -17.74 31.16 -28.94
N ARG A 213 -16.77 30.75 -29.78
CA ARG A 213 -15.57 31.58 -30.04
C ARG A 213 -15.82 32.73 -31.02
N ASP A 214 -16.92 32.68 -31.77
CA ASP A 214 -17.19 33.67 -32.81
C ASP A 214 -17.92 34.92 -32.27
N TRP A 215 -18.51 34.89 -31.05
CA TRP A 215 -19.26 36.04 -30.53
C TRP A 215 -18.37 37.22 -30.11
N TRP A 216 -17.12 36.98 -29.72
CA TRP A 216 -16.17 38.05 -29.37
C TRP A 216 -15.68 38.86 -30.57
N ALA A 217 -15.75 38.29 -31.78
CA ALA A 217 -15.21 38.90 -32.99
C ALA A 217 -16.16 39.93 -33.64
N SER A 218 -17.46 39.91 -33.28
CA SER A 218 -18.49 40.69 -33.97
C SER A 218 -18.84 42.04 -33.31
N ASP A 219 -18.57 42.21 -32.02
CA ASP A 219 -19.08 43.35 -31.23
C ASP A 219 -18.04 44.47 -30.96
N ALA A 220 -16.84 44.35 -31.53
CA ALA A 220 -15.75 45.30 -31.38
C ALA A 220 -15.87 46.55 -32.30
N GLN A 221 -17.03 47.21 -32.29
CA GLN A 221 -17.23 48.53 -32.90
C GLN A 221 -17.11 49.63 -31.83
N PRO A 222 -15.97 50.36 -31.72
CA PRO A 222 -15.77 51.32 -30.65
C PRO A 222 -16.62 52.58 -30.86
N LYS A 223 -17.73 52.68 -30.12
CA LYS A 223 -18.54 53.90 -30.05
C LYS A 223 -17.74 55.04 -29.40
N MET A 224 -17.26 55.96 -30.24
CA MET A 224 -16.41 57.09 -29.86
C MET A 224 -17.17 58.09 -28.96
N ASN A 225 -17.04 57.96 -27.64
CA ASN A 225 -17.59 58.92 -26.69
C ASN A 225 -16.63 60.11 -26.45
N LYS A 226 -17.01 61.29 -26.94
CA LYS A 226 -16.36 62.56 -26.61
C LYS A 226 -16.72 62.98 -25.17
N SER A 227 -15.80 62.87 -24.21
CA SER A 227 -15.55 63.91 -23.16
C SER A 227 -14.73 63.44 -21.94
N ILE A 228 -13.41 63.32 -22.06
CA ILE A 228 -12.51 63.54 -20.90
C ILE A 228 -11.35 64.45 -21.31
N ARG A 229 -11.59 65.76 -21.25
CA ARG A 229 -10.52 66.75 -21.09
C ARG A 229 -10.39 67.04 -19.60
N ILE A 230 -9.27 66.73 -18.97
CA ILE A 230 -8.76 67.40 -17.76
C ILE A 230 -7.25 67.11 -17.62
N ASN A 231 -6.48 68.13 -17.20
CA ASN A 231 -5.08 68.11 -16.76
C ASN A 231 -3.98 67.54 -17.69
N ARG A 232 -3.76 68.23 -18.82
CA ARG A 232 -2.43 68.33 -19.47
C ARG A 232 -1.45 69.27 -18.73
N GLN A 233 -1.86 69.92 -17.63
CA GLN A 233 -1.11 71.02 -17.00
C GLN A 233 -0.14 70.62 -15.87
N LEU A 234 -0.13 69.36 -15.42
CA LEU A 234 0.82 68.87 -14.41
C LEU A 234 2.15 68.34 -14.99
N ALA A 235 2.24 68.14 -16.31
CA ALA A 235 3.46 67.70 -17.00
C ALA A 235 4.36 68.87 -17.48
N ALA A 236 4.00 70.12 -17.17
CA ALA A 236 4.64 71.33 -17.70
C ALA A 236 5.49 72.11 -16.67
N ARG A 237 5.90 71.48 -15.56
CA ARG A 237 6.94 71.98 -14.65
C ARG A 237 8.04 70.93 -14.54
N GLY A 238 9.21 71.26 -15.08
CA GLY A 238 10.29 70.31 -15.35
C GLY A 238 11.31 70.12 -14.22
N GLY A 239 12.44 69.49 -14.57
CA GLY A 239 13.50 69.03 -13.65
C GLY A 239 13.70 67.52 -13.82
N ILE A 240 14.29 67.06 -14.93
CA ILE A 240 15.74 66.81 -15.09
C ILE A 240 16.24 65.73 -14.11
N GLY A 241 16.71 64.60 -14.65
CA GLY A 241 17.20 63.47 -13.86
C GLY A 241 17.50 62.22 -14.67
N THR A 242 18.34 62.33 -15.70
CA THR A 242 18.98 61.17 -16.32
C THR A 242 19.78 60.37 -15.28
N MET A 243 19.75 59.03 -15.35
CA MET A 243 20.83 58.19 -15.92
C MET A 243 20.88 56.78 -15.30
N VAL A 244 21.50 55.85 -16.05
CA VAL A 244 22.02 54.52 -15.65
C VAL A 244 21.01 53.39 -15.39
N LEU A 245 21.03 52.43 -16.33
CA LEU A 245 20.75 51.02 -16.09
C LEU A 245 21.99 50.38 -15.47
N GLU A 246 21.83 49.58 -14.41
CA GLU A 246 22.85 48.59 -14.05
C GLU A 246 22.20 47.27 -13.61
N THR A 247 22.78 46.17 -14.11
CA THR A 247 22.26 44.80 -14.03
C THR A 247 22.45 44.17 -12.64
N VAL A 248 21.42 43.49 -12.15
CA VAL A 248 21.47 42.74 -10.89
C VAL A 248 21.88 41.29 -11.15
N GLU A 249 23.03 40.87 -10.63
CA GLU A 249 23.37 39.44 -10.44
C GLU A 249 22.92 38.94 -9.05
N PRO A 250 22.48 37.67 -8.91
CA PRO A 250 21.96 37.15 -7.66
C PRO A 250 23.01 36.41 -6.83
N LYS A 251 23.11 36.72 -5.52
CA LYS A 251 23.78 35.85 -4.53
C LYS A 251 22.97 35.62 -3.26
N SER A 252 22.75 34.33 -3.01
CA SER A 252 22.43 33.66 -1.74
C SER A 252 22.95 34.41 -0.49
N LYS A 253 22.22 34.53 0.64
CA LYS A 253 21.78 33.42 1.50
C LYS A 253 20.85 33.90 2.63
N LEU A 254 19.90 33.02 3.00
CA LEU A 254 19.49 32.64 4.37
C LEU A 254 19.39 33.72 5.47
N SER A 255 18.17 33.99 5.98
CA SER A 255 17.97 34.61 7.30
C SER A 255 16.61 34.32 7.97
N LYS A 256 16.65 33.48 9.02
CA LYS A 256 15.91 33.57 10.30
C LYS A 256 14.42 33.17 10.42
N MET A 257 14.09 32.91 11.70
CA MET A 257 12.79 32.76 12.39
C MET A 257 12.16 31.36 12.34
N LYS A 258 11.63 30.80 13.46
CA LYS A 258 11.47 31.33 14.84
C LYS A 258 11.57 30.19 15.89
N LYS A 259 11.94 30.54 17.13
CA LYS A 259 11.75 29.70 18.33
C LYS A 259 10.51 30.18 19.09
N ASP A 260 9.62 29.25 19.38
CA ASP A 260 8.54 29.22 20.37
C ASP A 260 8.30 27.70 20.59
N ASP A 261 8.18 27.07 21.75
CA ASP A 261 8.29 27.46 23.17
C ASP A 261 8.88 26.27 23.99
N LEU A 262 8.72 26.25 25.32
CA LEU A 262 8.99 25.12 26.25
C LEU A 262 7.88 25.04 27.31
N PRO A 263 7.47 23.82 27.70
CA PRO A 263 7.62 23.37 29.10
C PRO A 263 7.97 21.86 29.18
N ALA A 264 8.35 21.24 30.30
CA ALA A 264 8.96 21.68 31.56
C ALA A 264 9.60 20.43 32.21
N THR A 265 10.62 20.60 33.07
CA THR A 265 11.21 19.50 33.84
C THR A 265 10.33 19.13 35.03
N ILE A 266 10.02 17.83 35.21
CA ILE A 266 9.55 17.25 36.48
C ILE A 266 10.35 15.95 36.76
N GLU A 267 10.48 15.64 38.04
CA GLU A 267 11.55 14.84 38.66
C GLU A 267 11.27 13.31 38.74
N ILE A 268 12.13 12.60 39.46
CA ILE A 268 12.33 11.15 39.42
C ILE A 268 11.67 10.42 40.60
N ALA A 269 10.97 9.30 40.30
CA ALA A 269 10.66 8.16 41.18
C ALA A 269 9.68 8.36 42.37
N PRO A 270 9.27 7.28 43.09
CA PRO A 270 8.70 6.02 42.60
C PRO A 270 7.46 5.55 43.40
N THR A 271 6.56 4.75 42.80
CA THR A 271 5.80 3.69 43.51
C THR A 271 5.05 2.79 42.52
N LEU A 272 5.26 1.47 42.62
CA LEU A 272 4.37 0.45 42.07
C LEU A 272 3.21 0.23 43.06
N PRO A 273 1.93 0.31 42.65
CA PRO A 273 0.83 -0.23 43.43
C PRO A 273 0.84 -1.76 43.32
N LEU A 274 1.09 -2.44 44.43
CA LEU A 274 0.65 -3.82 44.60
C LEU A 274 -0.87 -3.80 44.81
N ILE A 275 -1.61 -4.40 43.88
CA ILE A 275 -3.04 -4.70 43.98
C ILE A 275 -3.12 -6.17 43.56
N GLU A 276 -3.07 -7.10 44.51
CA GLU A 276 -4.20 -7.62 45.32
C GLU A 276 -5.00 -8.70 44.59
N GLU A 277 -5.48 -9.66 45.37
CA GLU A 277 -5.97 -10.97 44.91
C GLU A 277 -7.19 -10.86 43.99
N VAL A 278 -7.22 -11.66 42.91
CA VAL A 278 -8.37 -11.78 42.02
C VAL A 278 -8.89 -13.22 42.01
N ASP A 279 -9.96 -13.40 42.78
CA ASP A 279 -10.98 -14.46 42.78
C ASP A 279 -10.76 -15.70 41.86
N ASP A 280 -10.51 -16.86 42.47
CA ASP A 280 -10.25 -18.17 41.84
C ASP A 280 -11.51 -18.85 41.24
N THR A 281 -12.57 -18.09 40.94
CA THR A 281 -13.94 -18.64 40.82
C THR A 281 -14.45 -18.91 39.40
N PHE A 282 -13.65 -18.73 38.34
CA PHE A 282 -14.11 -18.93 36.94
C PHE A 282 -13.16 -19.71 36.00
N ILE A 283 -12.72 -20.91 36.40
CA ILE A 283 -12.31 -21.95 35.42
C ILE A 283 -13.10 -23.24 35.69
N SER A 284 -14.21 -23.42 34.95
CA SER A 284 -14.87 -24.73 34.86
C SER A 284 -13.97 -25.69 34.07
N ARG A 285 -13.13 -26.43 34.80
CA ARG A 285 -12.10 -27.30 34.24
C ARG A 285 -12.71 -28.46 33.46
N ARG A 286 -12.86 -28.28 32.15
CA ARG A 286 -13.13 -29.36 31.21
C ARG A 286 -11.99 -30.38 31.35
N GLN A 287 -12.29 -31.57 31.88
CA GLN A 287 -11.28 -32.61 32.09
C GLN A 287 -10.79 -33.14 30.73
N ILE A 288 -9.69 -32.58 30.24
CA ILE A 288 -8.92 -33.16 29.14
C ILE A 288 -8.13 -34.33 29.72
N SER A 289 -8.67 -35.53 29.58
CA SER A 289 -8.06 -36.77 30.05
C SER A 289 -6.91 -37.23 29.14
N LYS A 290 -5.79 -36.50 29.21
CA LYS A 290 -4.42 -36.97 28.90
C LYS A 290 -3.46 -36.13 29.74
N SER A 291 -2.51 -36.79 30.41
CA SER A 291 -1.53 -36.11 31.28
C SER A 291 -0.58 -35.27 30.43
N TYR A 292 -0.89 -33.99 30.27
CA TYR A 292 0.03 -33.02 29.66
C TYR A 292 1.25 -32.86 30.58
N GLN A 293 2.38 -33.40 30.15
CA GLN A 293 3.68 -33.08 30.73
C GLN A 293 4.22 -31.86 29.97
N MET A 294 4.61 -30.84 30.72
CA MET A 294 5.24 -29.65 30.15
C MET A 294 6.55 -30.06 29.46
N PRO A 295 6.76 -29.76 28.17
CA PRO A 295 8.02 -30.06 27.50
C PRO A 295 9.16 -29.30 28.18
N SER A 296 10.37 -29.87 28.20
CA SER A 296 11.50 -29.17 28.82
C SER A 296 11.90 -27.97 27.96
N PRO A 297 12.50 -26.92 28.53
CA PRO A 297 12.96 -25.75 27.76
C PRO A 297 13.95 -26.09 26.63
N ALA A 298 14.62 -27.25 26.69
CA ALA A 298 15.50 -27.73 25.64
C ALA A 298 14.74 -28.37 24.46
N ASP A 299 13.58 -28.99 24.70
CA ASP A 299 12.74 -29.60 23.65
C ASP A 299 12.02 -28.54 22.78
N LEU A 300 12.00 -27.29 23.25
CA LEU A 300 11.38 -26.13 22.59
C LEU A 300 12.36 -25.31 21.75
N LEU A 301 13.67 -25.62 21.80
CA LEU A 301 14.72 -24.82 21.18
C LEU A 301 15.60 -25.70 20.28
N ASP A 302 15.70 -25.33 19.01
CA ASP A 302 16.62 -26.00 18.09
C ASP A 302 18.09 -25.82 18.55
N THR A 303 18.81 -26.94 18.64
CA THR A 303 20.25 -26.90 18.91
C THR A 303 20.99 -26.33 17.69
N HIS A 304 21.36 -25.05 17.76
CA HIS A 304 22.21 -24.44 16.74
C HIS A 304 23.55 -25.18 16.68
N ALA A 305 23.97 -25.59 15.48
CA ALA A 305 25.33 -26.06 15.28
C ALA A 305 26.31 -24.92 15.59
N VAL A 306 27.25 -25.14 16.50
CA VAL A 306 28.33 -24.18 16.78
C VAL A 306 29.18 -24.03 15.52
N ARG A 307 28.88 -23.02 14.71
CA ARG A 307 29.73 -22.62 13.59
C ARG A 307 31.00 -22.02 14.18
N ALA A 308 32.02 -22.86 14.35
CA ALA A 308 33.40 -22.45 14.59
C ALA A 308 33.99 -21.79 13.33
N ALA A 309 33.37 -20.68 12.90
CA ALA A 309 33.84 -19.83 11.81
C ALA A 309 34.89 -18.83 12.35
N HIS A 310 35.87 -19.34 13.10
CA HIS A 310 37.11 -18.59 13.33
C HIS A 310 37.82 -18.50 11.98
N GLN A 311 37.71 -17.36 11.31
CA GLN A 311 38.59 -17.06 10.19
C GLN A 311 40.02 -17.03 10.72
N THR A 312 40.92 -17.80 10.13
CA THR A 312 42.33 -17.81 10.52
C THR A 312 42.91 -16.41 10.37
N ASP A 313 43.76 -15.98 11.31
CA ASP A 313 44.41 -14.65 11.29
C ASP A 313 45.11 -14.34 9.96
N SER A 314 45.62 -15.36 9.25
CA SER A 314 46.20 -15.23 7.91
C SER A 314 45.19 -14.76 6.85
N VAL A 315 43.93 -15.19 6.94
CA VAL A 315 42.84 -14.76 6.04
C VAL A 315 42.50 -13.30 6.32
N LEU A 316 42.29 -12.95 7.60
CA LEU A 316 42.00 -11.58 8.03
C LEU A 316 43.11 -10.61 7.61
N LYS A 317 44.38 -11.01 7.76
CA LYS A 317 45.53 -10.22 7.30
C LYS A 317 45.56 -10.07 5.76
N SER A 318 45.32 -11.14 5.00
CA SER A 318 45.27 -11.02 3.53
C SER A 318 44.13 -10.12 3.05
N GLN A 319 42.98 -10.13 3.74
CA GLN A 319 41.87 -9.22 3.45
C GLN A 319 42.18 -7.76 3.82
N SER A 320 42.89 -7.51 4.92
CA SER A 320 43.31 -6.15 5.27
C SER A 320 44.33 -5.58 4.27
N GLU A 321 45.25 -6.40 3.77
CA GLU A 321 46.17 -6.03 2.68
C GLU A 321 45.42 -5.69 1.38
N VAL A 322 44.39 -6.47 1.00
CA VAL A 322 43.52 -6.15 -0.15
C VAL A 322 42.76 -4.83 0.08
N LEU A 323 42.21 -4.59 1.27
CA LEU A 323 41.49 -3.35 1.61
C LEU A 323 42.40 -2.12 1.45
N VAL A 324 43.60 -2.16 2.02
CA VAL A 324 44.58 -1.05 1.94
C VAL A 324 45.01 -0.82 0.49
N ASN A 325 45.36 -1.86 -0.26
CA ASN A 325 45.77 -1.75 -1.66
C ASN A 325 44.64 -1.20 -2.55
N THR A 326 43.39 -1.58 -2.28
CA THR A 326 42.22 -1.07 -3.02
C THR A 326 42.03 0.43 -2.77
N LEU A 327 42.04 0.86 -1.50
CA LEU A 327 41.92 2.29 -1.16
C LEU A 327 43.09 3.11 -1.71
N ALA A 328 44.32 2.59 -1.67
CA ALA A 328 45.48 3.23 -2.27
C ALA A 328 45.30 3.43 -3.79
N SER A 329 44.71 2.47 -4.51
CA SER A 329 44.44 2.61 -5.95
C SER A 329 43.46 3.74 -6.30
N PHE A 330 42.58 4.11 -5.38
CA PHE A 330 41.68 5.28 -5.48
C PHE A 330 42.29 6.58 -4.92
N GLY A 331 43.59 6.60 -4.60
CA GLY A 331 44.26 7.77 -4.01
C GLY A 331 43.81 8.07 -2.58
N ILE A 332 43.46 7.03 -1.82
CA ILE A 332 43.17 7.10 -0.38
C ILE A 332 44.29 6.34 0.36
N GLU A 333 45.31 7.08 0.77
CA GLU A 333 46.38 6.57 1.62
C GLU A 333 45.87 6.38 3.06
N GLY A 334 46.34 5.35 3.75
CA GLY A 334 45.94 5.01 5.11
C GLY A 334 46.29 3.56 5.45
N GLY A 335 45.88 3.09 6.62
CA GLY A 335 46.14 1.73 7.09
C GLY A 335 45.04 1.17 7.98
N VAL A 336 44.94 -0.16 8.04
CA VAL A 336 44.08 -0.85 9.01
C VAL A 336 44.79 -0.90 10.36
N THR A 337 44.11 -0.47 11.42
CA THR A 337 44.62 -0.39 12.79
C THR A 337 44.26 -1.64 13.59
N ASP A 338 43.00 -2.08 13.53
CA ASP A 338 42.50 -3.28 14.20
C ASP A 338 41.44 -4.01 13.35
N VAL A 339 41.18 -5.27 13.67
CA VAL A 339 40.25 -6.16 12.98
C VAL A 339 39.42 -6.95 13.99
N HIS A 340 38.10 -6.72 13.98
CA HIS A 340 37.17 -7.38 14.90
C HIS A 340 36.25 -8.36 14.13
N PRO A 341 36.56 -9.67 14.10
CA PRO A 341 35.68 -10.66 13.50
C PRO A 341 34.46 -10.93 14.40
N GLY A 342 33.27 -10.80 13.83
CA GLY A 342 32.00 -11.15 14.47
C GLY A 342 31.28 -12.32 13.78
N PRO A 343 30.12 -12.77 14.30
CA PRO A 343 29.43 -13.97 13.79
C PRO A 343 28.90 -13.86 12.35
N VAL A 344 28.70 -12.63 11.84
CA VAL A 344 28.12 -12.34 10.51
C VAL A 344 29.00 -11.40 9.69
N ILE A 345 29.76 -10.51 10.33
CA ILE A 345 30.58 -9.48 9.69
C ILE A 345 31.94 -9.36 10.38
N THR A 346 32.96 -8.93 9.65
CA THR A 346 34.26 -8.51 10.20
C THR A 346 34.36 -6.99 10.09
N MET A 347 34.64 -6.31 11.20
CA MET A 347 34.91 -4.87 11.20
C MET A 347 36.42 -4.64 11.00
N TYR A 348 36.77 -3.74 10.08
CA TYR A 348 38.15 -3.31 9.82
C TYR A 348 38.28 -1.83 10.18
N GLU A 349 39.09 -1.49 11.18
CA GLU A 349 39.30 -0.09 11.57
C GLU A 349 40.33 0.57 10.65
N PHE A 350 39.89 1.39 9.70
CA PHE A 350 40.78 2.07 8.75
C PHE A 350 41.06 3.52 9.17
N ALA A 351 42.34 3.84 9.35
CA ALA A 351 42.83 5.19 9.63
C ALA A 351 43.29 5.86 8.30
N PRO A 352 42.50 6.79 7.73
CA PRO A 352 42.89 7.51 6.52
C PRO A 352 43.97 8.56 6.81
N GLY A 353 44.80 8.84 5.79
CA GLY A 353 45.81 9.91 5.82
C GLY A 353 45.21 11.31 6.04
N PRO A 354 46.01 12.27 6.53
CA PRO A 354 45.54 13.60 6.90
C PRO A 354 44.94 14.36 5.72
N GLY A 355 43.76 14.94 5.92
CA GLY A 355 43.03 15.73 4.91
C GLY A 355 42.09 14.91 4.01
N ILE A 356 42.10 13.58 4.09
CA ILE A 356 41.15 12.72 3.37
C ILE A 356 39.78 12.80 4.06
N LYS A 357 38.74 13.12 3.30
CA LYS A 357 37.35 13.20 3.80
C LYS A 357 36.73 11.81 3.84
N VAL A 358 36.14 11.41 4.97
CA VAL A 358 35.40 10.14 5.14
C VAL A 358 34.34 9.92 4.06
N ALA A 359 33.64 10.99 3.64
CA ALA A 359 32.66 10.93 2.55
C ALA A 359 33.22 10.41 1.20
N ARG A 360 34.53 10.52 0.95
CA ARG A 360 35.17 9.92 -0.24
C ARG A 360 35.22 8.39 -0.13
N ILE A 361 35.45 7.85 1.07
CA ILE A 361 35.49 6.40 1.34
C ILE A 361 34.07 5.82 1.24
N VAL A 362 33.07 6.52 1.81
CA VAL A 362 31.65 6.11 1.74
C VAL A 362 31.17 5.93 0.29
N ASN A 363 31.60 6.82 -0.62
CA ASN A 363 31.23 6.74 -2.04
C ASN A 363 31.90 5.58 -2.80
N LEU A 364 32.87 4.88 -2.22
CA LEU A 364 33.57 3.74 -2.81
C LEU A 364 33.09 2.39 -2.23
N ALA A 365 32.01 2.37 -1.43
CA ALA A 365 31.55 1.17 -0.74
C ALA A 365 31.26 -0.02 -1.68
N ASP A 366 30.71 0.24 -2.87
CA ASP A 366 30.42 -0.80 -3.85
C ASP A 366 31.69 -1.34 -4.54
N ASP A 367 32.65 -0.46 -4.85
CA ASP A 367 33.97 -0.84 -5.40
C ASP A 367 34.79 -1.65 -4.39
N LEU A 368 34.73 -1.27 -3.11
CA LEU A 368 35.34 -2.01 -2.00
C LEU A 368 34.69 -3.39 -1.82
N ALA A 369 33.38 -3.48 -1.96
CA ALA A 369 32.67 -4.77 -1.92
C ALA A 369 33.13 -5.70 -3.05
N MET A 370 33.25 -5.17 -4.28
CA MET A 370 33.77 -5.90 -5.43
C MET A 370 35.20 -6.41 -5.19
N ALA A 371 36.12 -5.54 -4.71
CA ALA A 371 37.51 -5.91 -4.47
C ALA A 371 37.68 -6.95 -3.35
N LEU A 372 36.91 -6.83 -2.27
CA LEU A 372 36.92 -7.77 -1.14
C LEU A 372 36.10 -9.05 -1.40
N LYS A 373 35.45 -9.16 -2.57
CA LYS A 373 34.53 -10.26 -2.92
C LYS A 373 33.37 -10.41 -1.92
N ALA A 374 32.94 -9.30 -1.34
CA ALA A 374 31.83 -9.21 -0.40
C ALA A 374 30.54 -8.83 -1.14
N LEU A 375 29.38 -9.27 -0.64
CA LEU A 375 28.08 -8.89 -1.21
C LEU A 375 27.78 -7.39 -1.03
N LYS A 376 28.30 -6.79 0.06
CA LYS A 376 28.17 -5.38 0.40
C LYS A 376 29.21 -4.99 1.45
N VAL A 377 29.72 -3.76 1.38
CA VAL A 377 30.51 -3.13 2.44
C VAL A 377 29.69 -2.00 3.07
N ARG A 378 29.88 -1.78 4.36
CA ARG A 378 29.36 -0.62 5.09
C ARG A 378 30.55 0.18 5.60
N VAL A 379 30.56 1.48 5.29
CA VAL A 379 31.52 2.49 5.75
C VAL A 379 30.83 3.37 6.79
#